data_AF-A0A645GXS0-F1
#
_entry.id   AF-A0A645GXS0-F1
#
_cell.length_a   1.000
_cell.length_b   1.000
_cell.length_c   1.000
_cell.angle_alpha   90.00
_cell.angle_beta   90.00
_cell.angle_gamma   90.00
#
_symmetry.space_group_name_H-M   'P 1'
#
loop_
_entity.id
_entity.type
_entity.pdbx_description
1 polymer ?
#
loop_
_entity_poly.entity_id
_entity_poly.type
_entity_poly.pdbx_seq_one_letter_code
_entity_poly.pdbx_strand_id
1 'polypeptide(L)'
;MSWTDTNIDGIKYYSGIARYEKFFIRDFNEDNIENSKIYLDLGDLWSVGEVWLNDKPLGIGWTKPYRFDITEIIKPGVNKLVIEIANTWSNRLKGDAVTGENFTSTNIVTTKVKDTREIYYPWKDVPLIDSGLFGPVKIKTVKIYKTKIDNSLGNKNPLLKAPHDKLARK
;
A
#
# COMPACT_ATOMS: atom_id res chain seq x y z
N MET A 1 7.56 -11.84 1.25
CA MET A 1 8.01 -12.37 2.55
C MET A 1 7.62 -11.37 3.60
N SER A 2 6.94 -11.80 4.65
CA SER A 2 6.62 -10.92 5.77
C SER A 2 7.81 -10.82 6.74
N TRP A 3 7.90 -9.71 7.49
CA TRP A 3 8.85 -9.60 8.60
C TRP A 3 8.66 -10.70 9.64
N THR A 4 7.41 -11.13 9.83
CA THR A 4 6.99 -12.15 10.81
C THR A 4 7.45 -13.56 10.46
N ASP A 5 7.81 -13.81 9.20
CA ASP A 5 8.33 -15.09 8.69
C ASP A 5 9.80 -15.33 9.08
N THR A 6 10.49 -14.31 9.61
CA THR A 6 11.92 -14.40 9.92
C THR A 6 12.17 -15.08 11.28
N ASN A 7 13.33 -15.71 11.42
CA ASN A 7 13.79 -16.30 12.68
C ASN A 7 14.59 -15.33 13.57
N ILE A 8 14.62 -14.04 13.20
CA ILE A 8 15.35 -13.01 13.94
C ILE A 8 14.31 -12.24 14.75
N ASP A 9 14.29 -12.41 16.07
CA ASP A 9 13.23 -11.85 16.93
C ASP A 9 13.09 -10.32 16.78
N GLY A 10 14.20 -9.61 16.60
CA GLY A 10 14.20 -8.17 16.35
C GLY A 10 13.46 -7.74 15.08
N ILE A 11 13.36 -8.61 14.07
CA ILE A 11 12.61 -8.38 12.82
C ILE A 11 11.20 -8.96 12.94
N LYS A 12 11.08 -10.19 13.45
CA LYS A 12 9.82 -10.91 13.63
C LYS A 12 8.79 -10.13 14.44
N TYR A 13 9.25 -9.51 15.53
CA TYR A 13 8.43 -8.68 16.42
C TYR A 13 8.58 -7.19 16.14
N TYR A 14 9.16 -6.79 15.00
CA TYR A 14 9.36 -5.38 14.71
C TYR A 14 8.03 -4.64 14.56
N SER A 15 7.95 -3.47 15.21
CA SER A 15 6.93 -2.47 14.95
C SER A 15 7.57 -1.10 14.77
N GLY A 16 7.25 -0.42 13.67
CA GLY A 16 7.89 0.83 13.30
C GLY A 16 7.94 1.01 11.78
N ILE A 17 8.96 1.70 11.31
CA ILE A 17 9.18 2.02 9.90
C ILE A 17 10.43 1.27 9.40
N ALA A 18 10.25 0.40 8.41
CA ALA A 18 11.36 -0.24 7.72
C ALA A 18 11.58 0.41 6.35
N ARG A 19 12.83 0.76 6.06
CA ARG A 19 13.26 1.39 4.82
C ARG A 19 13.87 0.37 3.86
N TYR A 20 13.28 0.27 2.68
CA TYR A 20 13.76 -0.53 1.55
C TYR A 20 14.40 0.40 0.53
N GLU A 21 15.63 0.10 0.14
CA GLU A 21 16.35 0.87 -0.87
C GLU A 21 16.84 -0.07 -1.98
N LYS A 22 16.59 0.31 -3.24
CA LYS A 22 17.02 -0.47 -4.40
C LYS A 22 17.40 0.44 -5.56
N PHE A 23 18.55 0.16 -6.16
CA PHE A 23 18.92 0.70 -7.46
C PHE A 23 18.47 -0.27 -8.55
N PHE A 24 17.88 0.24 -9.63
CA PHE A 24 17.47 -0.55 -10.79
C PHE A 24 17.77 0.19 -12.09
N ILE A 25 17.97 -0.56 -13.17
CA ILE A 25 18.26 -0.01 -14.50
C ILE A 25 16.97 -0.02 -15.32
N ARG A 26 16.69 1.08 -16.03
CA ARG A 26 15.61 1.18 -17.02
C ARG A 26 16.20 1.45 -18.40
N ASP A 27 16.09 0.47 -19.28
CA ASP A 27 16.42 0.64 -20.69
C ASP A 27 15.22 1.25 -21.43
N PHE A 28 15.41 2.40 -22.07
CA PHE A 28 14.36 3.10 -22.81
C PHE A 28 14.18 2.58 -24.25
N ASN A 29 14.92 1.55 -24.64
CA ASN A 29 14.69 0.84 -25.92
C ASN A 29 13.38 0.03 -25.92
N GLU A 30 12.72 -0.11 -24.77
CA GLU A 30 11.39 -0.72 -24.66
C GLU A 30 10.29 0.33 -24.92
N ASP A 31 9.83 0.36 -26.18
CA ASP A 31 8.57 0.88 -26.69
C ASP A 31 8.22 2.35 -26.41
N ASN A 32 8.24 3.13 -27.50
CA ASN A 32 7.40 4.29 -27.81
C ASN A 32 6.55 4.83 -26.63
N ILE A 33 7.17 5.72 -25.83
CA ILE A 33 6.53 6.38 -24.67
C ILE A 33 5.47 7.39 -25.11
N GLU A 34 5.41 7.70 -26.41
CA GLU A 34 4.43 8.61 -26.97
C GLU A 34 3.00 8.17 -26.61
N ASN A 35 2.28 9.06 -25.92
CA ASN A 35 0.97 8.79 -25.34
C ASN A 35 0.92 7.64 -24.33
N SER A 36 1.93 7.46 -23.48
CA SER A 36 1.90 6.48 -22.40
C SER A 36 2.10 7.12 -21.02
N LYS A 37 1.66 6.41 -19.98
CA LYS A 37 1.99 6.68 -18.59
C LYS A 37 2.74 5.52 -17.99
N ILE A 38 3.72 5.82 -17.14
CA ILE A 38 4.51 4.83 -16.42
C ILE A 38 4.13 4.89 -14.96
N TYR A 39 3.76 3.75 -14.40
CA TYR A 39 3.35 3.60 -13.02
C TYR A 39 4.29 2.67 -12.27
N LEU A 40 4.64 3.06 -11.04
CA LEU A 40 5.18 2.16 -10.03
C LEU A 40 4.02 1.53 -9.27
N ASP A 41 3.97 0.21 -9.23
CA ASP A 41 2.97 -0.57 -8.51
C ASP A 41 3.69 -1.38 -7.42
N LEU A 42 3.40 -1.11 -6.16
CA LEU A 42 4.06 -1.79 -5.04
C LEU A 42 3.53 -3.22 -4.81
N GLY A 43 2.46 -3.63 -5.50
CA GLY A 43 1.78 -4.88 -5.23
C GLY A 43 1.02 -4.81 -3.92
N ASP A 44 1.39 -5.67 -2.96
CA ASP A 44 0.80 -5.69 -1.62
C ASP A 44 1.81 -5.30 -0.54
N LEU A 45 1.32 -4.67 0.53
CA LEU A 45 2.10 -4.26 1.69
C LEU A 45 1.21 -4.21 2.93
N TRP A 46 1.84 -4.20 4.10
CA TRP A 46 1.16 -3.88 5.35
C TRP A 46 1.95 -2.85 6.18
N SER A 47 1.39 -1.69 6.55
CA SER A 47 0.03 -1.17 6.25
C SER A 47 0.02 0.09 5.38
N VAL A 48 1.02 0.96 5.56
CA VAL A 48 1.18 2.22 4.83
C VAL A 48 2.59 2.31 4.26
N GLY A 49 2.72 2.80 3.03
CA GLY A 49 4.02 2.96 2.37
C GLY A 49 4.26 4.38 1.85
N GLU A 50 5.37 5.01 2.24
CA GLU A 50 5.86 6.25 1.63
C GLU A 50 6.95 5.93 0.61
N VAL A 51 6.94 6.63 -0.53
CA VAL A 51 7.76 6.25 -1.69
C VAL A 51 8.51 7.44 -2.26
N TRP A 52 9.77 7.20 -2.63
CA TRP A 52 10.60 8.14 -3.38
C TRP A 52 11.23 7.44 -4.58
N LEU A 53 11.31 8.16 -5.70
CA LEU A 53 12.05 7.74 -6.88
C LEU A 53 13.02 8.85 -7.28
N ASN A 54 14.30 8.51 -7.42
CA ASN A 54 15.38 9.46 -7.72
C ASN A 54 15.36 10.67 -6.75
N ASP A 55 15.23 10.36 -5.46
CA ASP A 55 15.14 11.32 -4.35
C ASP A 55 13.93 12.28 -4.42
N LYS A 56 13.00 12.09 -5.37
CA LYS A 56 11.72 12.82 -5.42
C LYS A 56 10.60 12.05 -4.70
N PRO A 57 9.84 12.68 -3.78
CA PRO A 57 8.72 12.04 -3.11
C PRO A 57 7.57 11.79 -4.10
N LEU A 58 7.01 10.59 -4.06
CA LEU A 58 5.80 10.20 -4.81
C LEU A 58 4.53 10.26 -3.94
N GLY A 59 4.71 10.36 -2.62
CA GLY A 59 3.64 10.43 -1.63
C GLY A 59 3.44 9.12 -0.85
N ILE A 60 2.32 9.05 -0.13
CA ILE A 60 1.99 7.98 0.81
C ILE A 60 0.82 7.16 0.25
N GLY A 61 1.02 5.85 0.13
CA GLY A 61 0.00 4.86 -0.18
C GLY A 61 -0.54 4.22 1.09
N TRP A 62 -1.79 4.52 1.45
CA TRP A 62 -2.47 3.99 2.64
C TRP A 62 -3.64 3.05 2.31
N THR A 63 -4.02 2.95 1.03
CA THR A 63 -5.08 2.06 0.56
C THR A 63 -4.78 1.57 -0.85
N LYS A 64 -5.34 0.42 -1.22
CA LYS A 64 -5.18 -0.17 -2.55
C LYS A 64 -5.93 0.67 -3.60
N PRO A 65 -5.41 0.75 -4.84
CA PRO A 65 -4.12 0.20 -5.29
C PRO A 65 -2.93 1.08 -4.85
N TYR A 66 -1.82 0.46 -4.41
CA TYR A 66 -0.57 1.13 -4.06
C TYR A 66 0.23 1.50 -5.32
N ARG A 67 -0.28 2.47 -6.08
CA ARG A 67 0.23 2.85 -7.40
C ARG A 67 0.59 4.33 -7.47
N PHE A 68 1.75 4.63 -8.03
CA PHE A 68 2.29 5.99 -8.17
C PHE A 68 2.64 6.28 -9.63
N ASP A 69 2.21 7.45 -10.13
CA ASP A 69 2.60 7.92 -11.47
C ASP A 69 4.06 8.40 -11.41
N ILE A 70 4.93 7.76 -12.19
CA ILE A 70 6.36 8.04 -12.23
C ILE A 70 6.81 8.55 -13.61
N THR A 71 5.85 8.86 -14.49
CA THR A 71 6.09 9.20 -15.90
C THR A 71 7.16 10.30 -16.06
N GLU A 72 7.07 11.35 -15.24
CA GLU A 72 7.97 12.52 -15.31
C GLU A 72 9.25 12.40 -14.44
N ILE A 73 9.41 11.26 -13.75
CA ILE A 73 10.45 11.09 -12.71
C ILE A 73 11.42 9.97 -13.06
N ILE A 74 10.93 8.90 -13.68
CA ILE A 74 11.78 7.79 -14.13
C ILE A 74 12.69 8.24 -15.28
N LYS A 75 13.96 7.83 -15.24
CA LYS A 75 14.96 8.22 -16.24
C LYS A 75 15.63 6.99 -16.87
N PRO A 76 16.25 7.12 -18.06
CA PRO A 76 17.08 6.06 -18.62
C PRO A 76 18.27 5.74 -17.72
N GLY A 77 18.68 4.46 -17.70
CA GLY A 77 19.77 4.00 -16.88
C GLY A 77 19.38 3.80 -15.42
N VAL A 78 20.28 4.16 -14.49
CA VAL A 78 20.13 3.85 -13.06
C VAL A 78 19.10 4.77 -12.39
N ASN A 79 18.13 4.15 -11.71
CA ASN A 79 17.14 4.81 -10.87
C ASN A 79 17.25 4.31 -9.44
N LYS A 80 17.05 5.21 -8.47
CA LYS A 80 17.03 4.90 -7.03
C LYS A 80 15.59 4.86 -6.54
N LEU A 81 15.14 3.71 -6.06
CA LEU A 81 13.84 3.53 -5.42
C LEU A 81 14.03 3.41 -3.90
N VAL A 82 13.27 4.20 -3.17
CA VAL A 82 13.15 4.10 -1.72
C VAL A 82 11.69 3.90 -1.36
N ILE A 83 11.42 2.94 -0.49
CA ILE A 83 10.09 2.68 0.05
C ILE A 83 10.23 2.54 1.56
N GLU A 84 9.47 3.32 2.32
CA GLU A 84 9.35 3.17 3.77
C GLU A 84 8.00 2.59 4.10
N ILE A 85 7.98 1.46 4.81
CA ILE A 85 6.75 0.78 5.23
C ILE A 85 6.59 0.93 6.73
N ALA A 86 5.45 1.46 7.15
CA ALA A 86 5.03 1.51 8.54
C ALA A 86 4.01 0.40 8.83
N ASN A 87 4.19 -0.33 9.93
CA ASN A 87 3.17 -1.24 10.47
C ASN A 87 2.60 -0.70 11.80
N THR A 88 1.84 -1.54 12.51
CA THR A 88 1.26 -1.20 13.82
C THR A 88 2.10 -1.77 14.97
N TRP A 89 1.86 -1.27 16.19
CA TRP A 89 2.53 -1.72 17.42
C TRP A 89 2.23 -3.17 17.84
N SER A 90 1.25 -3.84 17.21
CA SER A 90 0.75 -5.15 17.64
C SER A 90 1.86 -6.21 17.75
N ASN A 91 2.79 -6.23 16.80
CA ASN A 91 3.85 -7.24 16.77
C ASN A 91 4.88 -7.02 17.88
N ARG A 92 5.26 -5.75 18.13
CA ARG A 92 6.21 -5.45 19.21
C ARG A 92 5.60 -5.64 20.59
N LEU A 93 4.32 -5.30 20.77
CA LEU A 93 3.59 -5.57 22.03
C LEU A 93 3.50 -7.07 22.32
N LYS A 94 3.23 -7.88 21.30
CA LYS A 94 3.35 -9.35 21.42
C LYS A 94 4.78 -9.76 21.78
N GLY A 95 5.78 -9.25 21.07
CA GLY A 95 7.18 -9.58 21.29
C GLY A 95 7.61 -9.33 22.73
N ASP A 96 7.38 -8.12 23.23
CA ASP A 96 7.68 -7.71 24.61
C ASP A 96 7.00 -8.64 25.63
N ALA A 97 5.74 -9.02 25.40
CA ALA A 97 5.03 -9.95 26.27
C ALA A 97 5.55 -11.40 26.24
N VAL A 98 6.19 -11.83 25.14
CA VAL A 98 6.77 -13.17 24.99
C VAL A 98 8.21 -13.23 25.50
N THR A 99 9.02 -12.21 25.21
CA THR A 99 10.45 -12.16 25.54
C THR A 99 10.73 -11.55 26.91
N GLY A 100 9.80 -10.78 27.47
CA GLY A 100 10.01 -10.00 28.69
C GLY A 100 10.80 -8.71 28.46
N GLU A 101 11.05 -8.35 27.20
CA GLU A 101 11.65 -7.07 26.82
C GLU A 101 10.65 -5.92 27.00
N ASN A 102 11.16 -4.67 27.04
CA ASN A 102 10.35 -3.48 27.23
C ASN A 102 10.72 -2.40 26.20
N PHE A 103 10.52 -2.69 24.91
CA PHE A 103 10.67 -1.69 23.85
C PHE A 103 9.46 -0.77 23.77
N THR A 104 8.34 -1.18 24.36
CA THR A 104 7.07 -0.47 24.37
C THR A 104 6.69 -0.01 25.78
N SER A 105 6.25 1.25 25.89
CA SER A 105 5.73 1.81 27.14
C SER A 105 4.21 1.95 27.05
N THR A 106 3.48 0.93 27.50
CA THR A 106 2.01 0.94 27.51
C THR A 106 1.44 0.31 28.78
N ASN A 107 0.25 0.76 29.19
CA ASN A 107 -0.56 0.14 30.24
C ASN A 107 -1.59 -0.85 29.67
N ILE A 108 -1.63 -1.05 28.35
CA ILE A 108 -2.56 -1.96 27.68
C ILE A 108 -1.96 -3.37 27.72
N VAL A 109 -2.53 -4.26 28.53
CA VAL A 109 -2.03 -5.63 28.73
C VAL A 109 -2.78 -6.69 27.90
N THR A 110 -3.93 -6.33 27.36
CA THR A 110 -4.77 -7.19 26.52
C THR A 110 -5.34 -6.42 25.34
N THR A 111 -5.63 -7.11 24.24
CA THR A 111 -6.28 -6.51 23.06
C THR A 111 -7.37 -7.42 22.48
N LYS A 112 -8.27 -6.86 21.69
CA LYS A 112 -9.22 -7.63 20.88
C LYS A 112 -8.52 -8.13 19.63
N VAL A 113 -8.65 -9.43 19.33
CA VAL A 113 -8.18 -10.02 18.08
C VAL A 113 -9.33 -9.99 17.07
N LYS A 114 -9.07 -9.49 15.86
CA LYS A 114 -10.05 -9.45 14.77
C LYS A 114 -10.60 -10.86 14.48
N ASP A 115 -11.89 -10.93 14.16
CA ASP A 115 -12.60 -12.18 13.79
C ASP A 115 -12.67 -13.22 14.93
N THR A 116 -12.38 -12.82 16.17
CA THR A 116 -12.71 -13.61 17.38
C THR A 116 -14.01 -13.10 18.02
N ARG A 117 -14.60 -13.86 18.96
CA ARG A 117 -15.85 -13.53 19.67
C ARG A 117 -15.71 -12.32 20.64
N GLU A 118 -14.96 -11.30 20.25
CA GLU A 118 -14.66 -10.09 21.02
C GLU A 118 -14.02 -10.30 22.40
N ILE A 119 -13.36 -11.43 22.58
CA ILE A 119 -12.63 -11.73 23.81
C ILE A 119 -11.30 -10.94 23.78
N TYR A 120 -10.92 -10.37 24.91
CA TYR A 120 -9.62 -9.74 25.11
C TYR A 120 -8.56 -10.82 25.36
N TYR A 121 -7.48 -10.78 24.59
CA TYR A 121 -6.36 -11.70 24.71
C TYR A 121 -5.15 -10.98 25.31
N PRO A 122 -4.42 -11.62 26.25
CA PRO A 122 -3.09 -11.16 26.63
C PRO A 122 -2.18 -11.05 25.40
N TRP A 123 -1.31 -10.04 25.35
CA TRP A 123 -0.45 -9.80 24.18
C TRP A 123 0.38 -11.01 23.74
N LYS A 124 0.84 -11.84 24.68
CA LYS A 124 1.59 -13.08 24.39
C LYS A 124 0.81 -14.09 23.54
N ASP A 125 -0.52 -14.07 23.62
CA ASP A 125 -1.42 -15.03 22.96
C ASP A 125 -2.00 -14.46 21.65
N VAL A 126 -1.79 -13.17 21.36
CA VAL A 126 -2.22 -12.51 20.12
C VAL A 126 -1.42 -13.05 18.93
N PRO A 127 -2.00 -13.38 17.77
CA PRO A 127 -1.24 -13.79 16.59
C PRO A 127 -0.37 -12.64 16.05
N LEU A 128 0.74 -12.96 15.37
CA LEU A 128 1.49 -11.94 14.64
C LEU A 128 0.68 -11.45 13.45
N ILE A 129 0.79 -10.17 13.13
CA ILE A 129 0.19 -9.58 11.94
C ILE A 129 1.28 -9.47 10.87
N ASP A 130 1.04 -10.08 9.72
CA ASP A 130 1.94 -9.98 8.57
C ASP A 130 2.25 -8.51 8.29
N SER A 131 3.54 -8.18 8.25
CA SER A 131 4.04 -6.82 8.08
C SER A 131 5.10 -6.74 6.98
N GLY A 132 5.18 -5.60 6.30
CA GLY A 132 6.22 -5.29 5.34
C GLY A 132 5.76 -5.14 3.90
N LEU A 133 6.75 -5.04 3.00
CA LEU A 133 6.54 -4.96 1.55
C LEU A 133 6.45 -6.37 0.95
N PHE A 134 5.24 -6.84 0.68
CA PHE A 134 5.01 -8.19 0.15
C PHE A 134 5.27 -8.26 -1.36
N GLY A 135 4.98 -7.18 -2.08
CA GLY A 135 5.16 -7.11 -3.52
C GLY A 135 4.08 -7.88 -4.29
N PRO A 136 4.35 -8.26 -5.55
CA PRO A 136 5.56 -7.90 -6.31
C PRO A 136 5.58 -6.41 -6.67
N VAL A 137 6.74 -5.77 -6.51
CA VAL A 137 6.96 -4.39 -6.98
C VAL A 137 7.23 -4.41 -8.49
N LYS A 138 6.45 -3.66 -9.26
CA LYS A 138 6.48 -3.67 -10.73
C LYS A 138 6.42 -2.26 -11.29
N ILE A 139 7.05 -2.08 -12.44
CA ILE A 139 6.84 -0.92 -13.32
C ILE A 139 5.85 -1.33 -14.40
N LYS A 140 4.82 -0.52 -14.63
CA LYS A 140 3.78 -0.77 -15.62
C LYS A 140 3.65 0.41 -16.56
N THR A 141 3.70 0.14 -17.86
CA THR A 141 3.41 1.14 -18.90
C THR A 141 1.96 0.99 -19.35
N VAL A 142 1.23 2.09 -19.38
CA VAL A 142 -0.18 2.16 -19.81
C VAL A 142 -0.26 3.08 -21.02
N LYS A 143 -0.66 2.56 -22.17
CA LYS A 143 -0.92 3.38 -23.38
C LYS A 143 -2.26 4.11 -23.23
N ILE A 144 -2.25 5.40 -23.55
CA ILE A 144 -3.41 6.27 -23.54
C ILE A 144 -3.93 6.40 -24.97
N TYR A 145 -5.15 5.96 -25.19
CA TYR A 145 -5.85 6.13 -26.46
C TYR A 145 -6.88 7.24 -26.32
N LYS A 146 -6.79 8.28 -27.16
CA LYS A 146 -7.85 9.29 -27.28
C LYS A 146 -8.96 8.73 -28.16
N THR A 147 -10.06 8.27 -27.55
CA THR A 147 -11.28 7.97 -28.30
C THR A 147 -12.02 9.27 -28.60
N LYS A 148 -12.25 9.57 -29.89
CA LYS A 148 -13.27 10.54 -30.28
C LYS A 148 -14.62 9.90 -29.96
N ILE A 149 -15.34 10.42 -28.97
CA ILE A 149 -16.74 10.06 -28.80
C ILE A 149 -17.49 10.71 -29.97
N ASP A 150 -17.91 9.89 -30.92
CA ASP A 150 -18.82 10.32 -31.97
C ASP A 150 -20.21 10.50 -31.34
N ASN A 151 -20.64 11.74 -31.20
CA ASN A 151 -21.97 12.09 -30.70
C ASN A 151 -23.07 11.91 -31.79
N SER A 152 -22.79 11.23 -32.90
CA SER A 152 -23.77 10.95 -33.96
C SER A 152 -24.88 9.96 -33.57
N LEU A 153 -24.69 9.18 -32.49
CA LEU A 153 -25.75 8.35 -31.93
C LEU A 153 -26.49 9.12 -30.84
N GLY A 154 -27.55 9.81 -31.28
CA GLY A 154 -28.48 10.53 -30.44
C GLY A 154 -28.88 9.75 -29.19
N ASN A 155 -28.95 10.50 -28.09
CA ASN A 155 -29.42 10.11 -26.78
C ASN A 155 -30.68 9.21 -26.84
N LYS A 156 -30.48 7.89 -26.88
CA LYS A 156 -31.54 6.89 -26.67
C LYS A 156 -31.15 6.03 -25.47
N ASN A 157 -31.12 6.66 -24.30
CA ASN A 157 -31.15 5.93 -23.04
C ASN A 157 -32.55 6.09 -22.41
N PRO A 158 -33.45 5.09 -22.48
CA PRO A 158 -34.82 5.23 -21.99
C PRO A 158 -34.96 5.16 -20.46
N LEU A 159 -33.87 5.02 -19.70
CA LEU A 159 -33.93 4.64 -18.28
C LEU A 159 -33.54 5.75 -17.27
N LEU A 160 -33.52 7.02 -17.66
CA LEU A 160 -33.57 8.14 -16.70
C LEU A 160 -34.92 8.87 -16.79
N LYS A 161 -35.94 8.28 -16.18
CA LYS A 161 -37.04 9.04 -15.57
C LYS A 161 -37.21 8.55 -14.14
N ALA A 162 -36.42 9.12 -13.22
CA ALA A 162 -36.77 9.09 -11.81
C ALA A 162 -37.87 10.15 -11.58
N PRO A 163 -39.00 9.82 -10.92
CA PRO A 163 -39.97 10.81 -10.51
C PRO A 163 -39.38 11.67 -9.38
N HIS A 164 -39.24 12.97 -9.64
CA HIS A 164 -39.09 13.97 -8.61
C HIS A 164 -40.42 14.14 -7.84
N ASP A 165 -40.29 14.47 -6.56
CA ASP A 165 -41.33 14.91 -5.61
C ASP A 165 -42.24 13.87 -4.94
N LYS A 166 -41.94 13.55 -3.67
CA LYS A 166 -42.67 14.07 -2.48
C LYS A 166 -42.21 13.38 -1.19
N LEU A 167 -42.15 14.19 -0.11
CA LEU A 167 -42.21 13.91 1.35
C LEU A 167 -41.01 14.57 2.07
N ALA A 168 -41.07 15.84 2.46
CA ALA A 168 -41.86 16.43 3.57
C ALA A 168 -41.53 15.83 4.96
N ARG A 169 -40.74 16.60 5.73
CA ARG A 169 -40.69 16.74 7.21
C ARG A 169 -41.13 15.55 8.08
N LYS A 170 -40.21 15.07 8.92
CA LYS A 170 -40.26 15.31 10.38
C LYS A 170 -38.89 15.08 11.02
#